data_AF-A0A7W6F6P6-F1
#
_entry.id   AF-A0A7W6F6P6-F1
#
_cell.length_a   1.000
_cell.length_b   1.000
_cell.length_c   1.000
_cell.angle_alpha   90.00
_cell.angle_beta   90.00
_cell.angle_gamma   90.00
#
_symmetry.space_group_name_H-M   'P 1'
#
loop_
_entity.id
_entity.type
_entity.pdbx_description
1 polymer ?
#
loop_
_entity_poly.entity_id
_entity_poly.type
_entity_poly.pdbx_seq_one_letter_code
_entity_poly.pdbx_strand_id
1 'polypeptide(L)'
;MGRIATITAFTLLLGGPSLAAGETPFEKVKGWEIERTAPGSKGPACLMSKSYKDPDDDNAENALIFALAGNQAIVSFVYEHWTWSKDEKLQVPLVLDKKVAIAKSAWTGDGQTLTALLPDSIVPNLLAAKTLVLKLDGADADFKLGGFPEAYESLRRCDSAPAQTAAAAAAAPPAAAVAAASSTDSAHIEKAMTFPGEGNVPPQTAFARTTPKILLALAVRAVKSGDSLTTAWIAEKTDGVPPNFTISSVQIPLGASPTVSSSLSKPDAGWPPGQYRVDVSHNGGPVEFSQRFTVQP
;
A
#
# COMPACT_ATOMS: atom_id res chain seq x y z
N MET A 1 -30.13 -34.65 28.83
CA MET A 1 -28.81 -33.96 28.79
C MET A 1 -28.73 -33.20 27.48
N GLY A 2 -29.03 -31.91 27.52
CA GLY A 2 -29.04 -31.04 26.34
C GLY A 2 -27.62 -30.66 25.92
N ARG A 3 -27.34 -30.71 24.62
CA ARG A 3 -26.12 -30.15 24.04
C ARG A 3 -26.47 -28.81 23.40
N ILE A 4 -25.89 -27.77 23.96
CA ILE A 4 -25.99 -26.37 23.52
C ILE A 4 -25.24 -26.26 22.18
N ALA A 5 -25.94 -25.78 21.16
CA ALA A 5 -25.34 -25.36 19.90
C ALA A 5 -24.77 -23.95 20.08
N THR A 6 -23.46 -23.81 20.04
CA THR A 6 -22.80 -22.50 20.04
C THR A 6 -22.75 -22.00 18.59
N ILE A 7 -23.57 -20.99 18.28
CA ILE A 7 -23.51 -20.24 17.03
C ILE A 7 -22.33 -19.28 17.15
N THR A 8 -21.20 -19.61 16.52
CA THR A 8 -20.10 -18.66 16.34
C THR A 8 -20.42 -17.80 15.14
N ALA A 9 -20.80 -16.55 15.38
CA ALA A 9 -21.02 -15.57 14.33
C ALA A 9 -19.70 -15.29 13.59
N PHE A 10 -19.63 -15.68 12.33
CA PHE A 10 -18.56 -15.34 11.40
C PHE A 10 -18.67 -13.85 11.08
N THR A 11 -17.82 -13.01 11.69
CA THR A 11 -17.70 -11.60 11.30
C THR A 11 -16.82 -11.54 10.05
N LEU A 12 -17.46 -11.38 8.89
CA LEU A 12 -16.83 -11.11 7.60
C LEU A 12 -16.09 -9.76 7.68
N LEU A 13 -14.77 -9.79 7.84
CA LEU A 13 -13.91 -8.64 7.55
C LEU A 13 -13.73 -8.58 6.04
N LEU A 14 -14.45 -7.65 5.43
CA LEU A 14 -14.32 -7.23 4.03
C LEU A 14 -12.86 -6.82 3.78
N GLY A 15 -12.13 -7.64 3.01
CA GLY A 15 -10.84 -7.27 2.43
C GLY A 15 -11.05 -6.13 1.45
N GLY A 16 -10.67 -4.92 1.85
CA GLY A 16 -10.51 -3.78 0.94
C GLY A 16 -9.12 -3.82 0.30
N PRO A 17 -8.95 -3.20 -0.89
CA PRO A 17 -7.67 -3.21 -1.60
C PRO A 17 -6.61 -2.49 -0.75
N SER A 18 -5.42 -3.10 -0.67
CA SER A 18 -4.26 -2.46 -0.06
C SER A 18 -3.69 -1.43 -1.03
N LEU A 19 -3.82 -0.14 -0.71
CA LEU A 19 -3.13 0.93 -1.41
C LEU A 19 -1.62 0.66 -1.42
N ALA A 20 -0.96 0.79 -2.57
CA ALA A 20 0.50 0.69 -2.61
C ALA A 20 1.11 1.94 -1.94
N ALA A 21 2.31 1.77 -1.35
CA ALA A 21 2.94 2.81 -0.55
C ALA A 21 3.18 4.10 -1.36
N GLY A 22 2.58 5.21 -0.91
CA GLY A 22 2.75 6.55 -1.50
C GLY A 22 1.65 6.97 -2.48
N GLU A 23 0.73 6.09 -2.84
CA GLU A 23 -0.46 6.45 -3.62
C GLU A 23 -1.44 7.25 -2.77
N THR A 24 -1.96 8.34 -3.33
CA THR A 24 -2.95 9.19 -2.66
C THR A 24 -4.32 8.91 -3.25
N PRO A 25 -5.27 8.35 -2.48
CA PRO A 25 -6.64 8.19 -2.95
C PRO A 25 -7.21 9.51 -3.45
N PHE A 26 -7.77 9.47 -4.65
CA PHE A 26 -8.46 10.60 -5.27
C PHE A 26 -9.98 10.43 -5.15
N GLU A 27 -10.51 9.27 -5.53
CA GLU A 27 -11.94 8.99 -5.54
C GLU A 27 -12.22 7.48 -5.56
N LYS A 28 -13.38 7.05 -5.06
CA LYS A 28 -13.91 5.70 -5.27
C LYS A 28 -15.26 5.79 -5.98
N VAL A 29 -15.40 5.11 -7.11
CA VAL A 29 -16.60 5.17 -7.97
C VAL A 29 -16.92 3.80 -8.56
N LYS A 30 -18.16 3.33 -8.36
CA LYS A 30 -18.66 2.05 -8.93
C LYS A 30 -17.76 0.82 -8.68
N GLY A 31 -17.11 0.79 -7.52
CA GLY A 31 -16.20 -0.31 -7.14
C GLY A 31 -14.78 -0.19 -7.71
N TRP A 32 -14.47 0.93 -8.39
CA TRP A 32 -13.13 1.32 -8.78
C TRP A 32 -12.57 2.35 -7.82
N GLU A 33 -11.27 2.27 -7.59
CA GLU A 33 -10.48 3.21 -6.80
C GLU A 33 -9.61 4.00 -7.77
N ILE A 34 -9.56 5.32 -7.59
CA ILE A 34 -8.72 6.23 -8.38
C ILE A 34 -7.72 6.82 -7.41
N GLU A 35 -6.45 6.76 -7.78
CA GLU A 35 -5.33 7.18 -6.96
C GLU A 35 -4.38 8.06 -7.75
N ARG A 36 -3.77 9.02 -7.07
CA ARG A 36 -2.55 9.69 -7.54
C ARG A 36 -1.37 8.82 -7.21
N THR A 37 -0.50 8.60 -8.18
CA THR A 37 0.76 7.91 -7.92
C THR A 37 1.68 8.75 -7.04
N ALA A 38 2.61 8.07 -6.37
CA ALA A 38 3.50 8.74 -5.43
C ALA A 38 4.26 9.91 -6.09
N PRO A 39 4.42 11.06 -5.40
CA PRO A 39 5.20 12.18 -5.91
C PRO A 39 6.59 11.75 -6.36
N GLY A 40 6.95 12.06 -7.61
CA GLY A 40 8.25 11.70 -8.21
C GLY A 40 8.30 10.33 -8.91
N SER A 41 7.18 9.61 -9.00
CA SER A 41 7.09 8.36 -9.77
C SER A 41 7.37 8.58 -11.25
N LYS A 42 8.16 7.67 -11.85
CA LYS A 42 8.32 7.60 -13.32
C LYS A 42 7.14 6.83 -13.89
N GLY A 43 6.05 7.53 -14.20
CA GLY A 43 4.82 6.87 -14.65
C GLY A 43 3.63 7.81 -14.76
N PRO A 44 2.42 7.25 -14.94
CA PRO A 44 1.18 8.02 -14.97
C PRO A 44 0.96 8.73 -13.62
N ALA A 45 0.41 9.94 -13.65
CA ALA A 45 0.17 10.74 -12.45
C ALA A 45 -0.98 10.19 -11.61
N CYS A 46 -1.93 9.53 -12.27
CA CYS A 46 -3.02 8.82 -11.63
C CYS A 46 -3.23 7.43 -12.25
N LEU A 47 -3.81 6.53 -11.47
CA LEU A 47 -4.29 5.23 -11.93
C LEU A 47 -5.70 4.98 -11.41
N MET A 48 -6.38 4.03 -12.03
CA MET A 48 -7.62 3.46 -11.52
C MET A 48 -7.47 1.95 -11.37
N SER A 49 -7.97 1.41 -10.27
CA SER A 49 -7.86 0.00 -9.95
C SER A 49 -9.21 -0.56 -9.50
N LYS A 50 -9.40 -1.86 -9.71
CA LYS A 50 -10.52 -2.62 -9.16
C LYS A 50 -10.08 -4.02 -8.85
N SER A 51 -10.32 -4.46 -7.62
CA SER A 51 -10.17 -5.85 -7.23
C SER A 51 -11.50 -6.49 -6.86
N TYR A 52 -11.59 -7.81 -7.02
CA TYR A 52 -12.74 -8.61 -6.63
C TYR A 52 -12.31 -10.07 -6.46
N LYS A 53 -13.09 -10.82 -5.68
CA LYS A 53 -13.00 -12.28 -5.62
C LYS A 53 -13.93 -12.88 -6.65
N ASP A 54 -13.45 -13.87 -7.41
CA ASP A 54 -14.28 -14.55 -8.39
C ASP A 54 -14.92 -15.82 -7.81
N PRO A 55 -16.22 -15.80 -7.49
CA PRO A 55 -16.89 -16.96 -6.91
C PRO A 55 -16.95 -18.16 -7.86
N ASP A 56 -16.77 -17.94 -9.17
CA ASP A 56 -16.77 -18.99 -10.18
C ASP A 56 -15.41 -19.73 -10.27
N ASP A 57 -14.42 -19.27 -9.51
CA ASP A 57 -13.04 -19.79 -9.49
C ASP A 57 -12.48 -19.78 -8.06
N ASP A 58 -13.11 -20.55 -7.16
CA ASP A 58 -12.70 -20.74 -5.75
C ASP A 58 -12.51 -19.43 -4.93
N ASN A 59 -13.15 -18.34 -5.34
CA ASN A 59 -12.97 -16.98 -4.79
C ASN A 59 -11.56 -16.41 -5.01
N ALA A 60 -10.87 -16.84 -6.07
CA ALA A 60 -9.58 -16.31 -6.46
C ALA A 60 -9.62 -14.79 -6.60
N GLU A 61 -8.60 -14.13 -6.05
CA GLU A 61 -8.48 -12.68 -6.12
C GLU A 61 -8.01 -12.22 -7.51
N ASN A 62 -8.81 -11.32 -8.10
CA ASN A 62 -8.55 -10.69 -9.37
C ASN A 62 -8.40 -9.19 -9.16
N ALA A 63 -7.48 -8.55 -9.88
CA ALA A 63 -7.44 -7.11 -9.98
C ALA A 63 -7.16 -6.63 -11.41
N LEU A 64 -7.69 -5.46 -11.73
CA LEU A 64 -7.45 -4.73 -12.96
C LEU A 64 -6.97 -3.33 -12.60
N ILE A 65 -5.83 -2.93 -13.15
CA ILE A 65 -5.24 -1.60 -13.00
C ILE A 65 -5.14 -0.97 -14.39
N PHE A 66 -5.58 0.28 -14.50
CA PHE A 66 -5.57 1.05 -15.72
C PHE A 66 -5.02 2.44 -15.47
N ALA A 67 -4.20 2.95 -16.40
CA ALA A 67 -3.71 4.31 -16.35
C ALA A 67 -3.48 4.89 -17.75
N LEU A 68 -3.56 6.22 -17.85
CA LEU A 68 -3.25 6.96 -19.08
C LEU A 68 -1.76 7.35 -19.12
N ALA A 69 -1.08 7.05 -20.22
CA ALA A 69 0.32 7.37 -20.43
C ALA A 69 0.53 7.99 -21.81
N GLY A 70 0.32 9.31 -21.91
CA GLY A 70 0.40 10.01 -23.20
C GLY A 70 -0.66 9.52 -24.19
N ASN A 71 -0.23 8.97 -25.32
CA ASN A 71 -1.09 8.35 -26.35
C ASN A 71 -1.26 6.83 -26.17
N GLN A 72 -0.90 6.31 -25.01
CA GLN A 72 -1.03 4.89 -24.67
C GLN A 72 -1.83 4.73 -23.38
N ALA A 73 -2.41 3.55 -23.23
CA ALA A 73 -3.02 3.09 -21.99
C ALA A 73 -2.16 1.96 -21.39
N ILE A 74 -1.83 2.08 -20.11
CA ILE A 74 -1.23 1.00 -19.34
C ILE A 74 -2.38 0.15 -18.79
N VAL A 75 -2.32 -1.16 -19.02
CA VAL A 75 -3.28 -2.11 -18.46
C VAL A 75 -2.52 -3.22 -17.76
N SER A 76 -2.85 -3.47 -16.50
CA SER A 76 -2.30 -4.58 -15.74
C SER A 76 -3.42 -5.46 -15.18
N PHE A 77 -3.28 -6.76 -15.37
CA PHE A 77 -4.10 -7.78 -14.74
C PHE A 77 -3.32 -8.45 -13.62
N VAL A 78 -3.98 -8.67 -12.50
CA VAL A 78 -3.47 -9.45 -11.37
C VAL A 78 -4.42 -10.59 -11.13
N TYR A 79 -3.88 -11.80 -11.00
CA TYR A 79 -4.64 -12.98 -10.67
C TYR A 79 -3.86 -13.88 -9.72
N GLU A 80 -4.52 -14.31 -8.65
CA GLU A 80 -3.91 -15.00 -7.51
C GLU A 80 -3.14 -16.26 -7.89
N HIS A 81 -3.60 -17.04 -8.87
CA HIS A 81 -2.97 -18.32 -9.22
C HIS A 81 -1.91 -18.22 -10.32
N TRP A 82 -1.64 -17.02 -10.86
CA TRP A 82 -0.57 -16.85 -11.83
C TRP A 82 0.83 -16.87 -11.20
N THR A 83 1.77 -17.41 -11.97
CA THR A 83 3.19 -17.58 -11.58
C THR A 83 4.12 -17.30 -12.76
N TRP A 84 3.92 -16.16 -13.43
CA TRP A 84 4.74 -15.74 -14.56
C TRP A 84 6.20 -15.55 -14.17
N SER A 85 7.11 -15.90 -15.08
CA SER A 85 8.52 -15.55 -14.92
C SER A 85 8.70 -14.03 -15.02
N LYS A 86 9.73 -13.50 -14.35
CA LYS A 86 10.06 -12.08 -14.46
C LYS A 86 10.31 -11.69 -15.93
N ASP A 87 9.66 -10.62 -16.37
CA ASP A 87 9.78 -10.06 -17.73
C ASP A 87 9.35 -11.01 -18.86
N GLU A 88 8.55 -12.05 -18.55
CA GLU A 88 8.08 -13.03 -19.54
C GLU A 88 7.23 -12.37 -20.62
N LYS A 89 7.51 -12.66 -21.90
CA LYS A 89 6.81 -12.02 -23.03
C LYS A 89 5.86 -12.99 -23.70
N LEU A 90 4.62 -12.54 -23.92
CA LEU A 90 3.62 -13.28 -24.69
C LEU A 90 2.83 -12.36 -25.62
N GLN A 91 2.31 -12.94 -26.70
CA GLN A 91 1.40 -12.28 -27.62
C GLN A 91 0.10 -13.08 -27.73
N VAL A 92 -0.99 -12.47 -27.32
CA VAL A 92 -2.30 -13.12 -27.28
C VAL A 92 -3.39 -12.19 -27.81
N PRO A 93 -4.50 -12.73 -28.34
CA PRO A 93 -5.68 -11.95 -28.65
C PRO A 93 -6.27 -11.28 -27.40
N LEU A 94 -6.48 -9.98 -27.48
CA LEU A 94 -7.31 -9.21 -26.56
C LEU A 94 -8.73 -9.12 -27.14
N VAL A 95 -9.70 -9.65 -26.42
CA VAL A 95 -11.10 -9.68 -26.80
C VAL A 95 -11.90 -8.82 -25.83
N LEU A 96 -12.76 -7.95 -26.36
CA LEU A 96 -13.71 -7.17 -25.57
C LEU A 96 -15.11 -7.72 -25.82
N ASP A 97 -15.77 -8.15 -24.75
CA ASP A 97 -16.97 -8.98 -24.74
C ASP A 97 -16.80 -10.26 -25.57
N LYS A 98 -16.98 -10.17 -26.89
CA LYS A 98 -16.84 -11.28 -27.85
C LYS A 98 -16.13 -10.86 -29.14
N LYS A 99 -15.72 -9.59 -29.25
CA LYS A 99 -15.07 -9.03 -30.43
C LYS A 99 -13.58 -8.94 -30.18
N VAL A 100 -12.79 -9.50 -31.08
CA VAL A 100 -11.33 -9.32 -31.06
C VAL A 100 -11.03 -7.83 -31.23
N ALA A 101 -10.49 -7.22 -30.18
CA ALA A 101 -10.13 -5.81 -30.17
C ALA A 101 -8.70 -5.61 -30.65
N ILE A 102 -7.79 -6.50 -30.25
CA ILE A 102 -6.40 -6.54 -30.74
C ILE A 102 -6.02 -8.01 -30.95
N ALA A 103 -5.79 -8.42 -32.20
CA ALA A 103 -5.53 -9.82 -32.54
C ALA A 103 -4.21 -10.36 -31.97
N LYS A 104 -3.22 -9.48 -31.77
CA LYS A 104 -1.88 -9.81 -31.25
C LYS A 104 -1.44 -8.72 -30.26
N SER A 105 -2.03 -8.72 -29.08
CA SER A 105 -1.63 -7.80 -28.01
C SER A 105 -0.39 -8.35 -27.29
N ALA A 106 0.58 -7.49 -27.02
CA ALA A 106 1.84 -7.87 -26.38
C ALA A 106 1.78 -7.61 -24.86
N TRP A 107 2.10 -8.62 -24.07
CA TRP A 107 2.04 -8.59 -22.61
C TRP A 107 3.39 -8.96 -21.99
N THR A 108 3.63 -8.44 -20.80
CA THR A 108 4.78 -8.78 -19.95
C THR A 108 4.30 -9.35 -18.63
N GLY A 109 4.73 -10.57 -18.30
CA GLY A 109 4.50 -11.22 -17.03
C GLY A 109 5.57 -10.91 -15.99
N ASP A 110 5.15 -10.79 -14.74
CA ASP A 110 6.01 -10.78 -13.55
C ASP A 110 5.17 -11.28 -12.36
N GLY A 111 5.44 -12.52 -11.90
CA GLY A 111 4.70 -13.14 -10.81
C GLY A 111 3.21 -13.30 -11.11
N GLN A 112 2.36 -12.64 -10.33
CA GLN A 112 0.90 -12.70 -10.48
C GLN A 112 0.35 -11.68 -11.48
N THR A 113 1.21 -10.90 -12.14
CA THR A 113 0.78 -9.76 -12.97
C THR A 113 1.11 -9.96 -14.45
N LEU A 114 0.17 -9.57 -15.32
CA LEU A 114 0.39 -9.34 -16.74
C LEU A 114 0.16 -7.85 -17.05
N THR A 115 1.13 -7.19 -17.68
CA THR A 115 1.04 -5.77 -18.04
C THR A 115 1.25 -5.54 -19.54
N ALA A 116 0.46 -4.64 -20.13
CA ALA A 116 0.59 -4.20 -21.51
C ALA A 116 0.51 -2.68 -21.66
N LEU A 117 1.16 -2.19 -22.71
CA LEU A 117 0.95 -0.86 -23.27
C LEU A 117 0.04 -1.00 -24.49
N LEU A 118 -1.18 -0.50 -24.39
CA LEU A 118 -2.18 -0.52 -25.45
C LEU A 118 -2.27 0.85 -26.13
N PRO A 119 -2.62 0.93 -27.42
CA PRO A 119 -2.90 2.21 -28.06
C PRO A 119 -4.14 2.87 -27.44
N ASP A 120 -4.14 4.18 -27.23
CA ASP A 120 -5.28 4.94 -26.68
C ASP A 120 -6.59 4.75 -27.48
N SER A 121 -6.49 4.41 -28.77
CA SER A 121 -7.63 4.04 -29.63
C SER A 121 -8.46 2.87 -29.10
N ILE A 122 -7.94 2.09 -28.13
CA ILE A 122 -8.69 1.02 -27.48
C ILE A 122 -9.75 1.56 -26.50
N VAL A 123 -9.55 2.76 -25.96
CA VAL A 123 -10.35 3.30 -24.86
C VAL A 123 -11.84 3.40 -25.20
N PRO A 124 -12.27 3.89 -26.38
CA PRO A 124 -13.69 3.89 -26.73
C PRO A 124 -14.33 2.49 -26.68
N ASN A 125 -13.58 1.45 -27.04
CA ASN A 125 -14.07 0.07 -26.96
C ASN A 125 -14.12 -0.42 -25.51
N LEU A 126 -13.15 -0.06 -24.66
CA LEU A 126 -13.16 -0.37 -23.22
C LEU A 126 -14.34 0.29 -22.50
N LEU A 127 -14.67 1.53 -22.87
CA LEU A 127 -15.83 2.26 -22.33
C LEU A 127 -17.17 1.59 -22.68
N ALA A 128 -17.24 0.86 -23.79
CA ALA A 128 -18.45 0.16 -24.22
C ALA A 128 -18.54 -1.29 -23.72
N ALA A 129 -17.40 -1.89 -23.35
CA ALA A 129 -17.29 -3.30 -23.02
C ALA A 129 -17.68 -3.60 -21.58
N LYS A 130 -18.18 -4.81 -21.35
CA LYS A 130 -18.47 -5.35 -20.02
C LYS A 130 -17.42 -6.34 -19.56
N THR A 131 -16.79 -7.04 -20.49
CA THR A 131 -15.68 -7.95 -20.20
C THR A 131 -14.49 -7.68 -21.09
N LEU A 132 -13.32 -7.97 -20.54
CA LEU A 132 -12.05 -8.01 -21.25
C LEU A 132 -11.45 -9.39 -21.06
N VAL A 133 -11.09 -10.04 -22.16
CA VAL A 133 -10.59 -11.40 -22.16
C VAL A 133 -9.23 -11.47 -22.82
N LEU A 134 -8.26 -12.10 -22.15
CA LEU A 134 -7.01 -12.56 -22.77
C LEU A 134 -7.15 -14.02 -23.17
N LYS A 135 -6.97 -14.29 -24.46
CA LYS A 135 -6.96 -15.66 -25.01
C LYS A 135 -5.59 -16.29 -24.79
N LEU A 136 -5.33 -16.80 -23.58
CA LEU A 136 -4.08 -17.47 -23.24
C LEU A 136 -4.09 -18.93 -23.74
N ASP A 137 -2.90 -19.52 -23.85
CA ASP A 137 -2.77 -20.94 -24.17
C ASP A 137 -3.22 -21.78 -22.97
N GLY A 138 -4.36 -22.45 -23.10
CA GLY A 138 -4.91 -23.37 -22.11
C GLY A 138 -6.22 -22.90 -21.49
N ALA A 139 -6.28 -21.66 -21.00
CA ALA A 139 -7.49 -21.08 -20.42
C ALA A 139 -7.59 -19.58 -20.73
N ASP A 140 -8.80 -19.12 -21.02
CA ASP A 140 -9.07 -17.70 -21.16
C ASP A 140 -8.99 -17.01 -19.80
N ALA A 141 -8.49 -15.78 -19.77
CA ALA A 141 -8.51 -14.94 -18.58
C ALA A 141 -9.51 -13.79 -18.75
N ASP A 142 -10.64 -13.88 -18.05
CA ASP A 142 -11.77 -12.96 -18.15
C ASP A 142 -11.80 -11.95 -17.00
N PHE A 143 -11.79 -10.66 -17.32
CA PHE A 143 -11.86 -9.56 -16.36
C PHE A 143 -13.14 -8.74 -16.52
N LYS A 144 -13.77 -8.40 -15.39
CA LYS A 144 -15.07 -7.71 -15.32
C LYS A 144 -14.88 -6.18 -15.34
N LEU A 145 -15.36 -5.51 -16.41
CA LEU A 145 -15.24 -4.05 -16.61
C LEU A 145 -16.40 -3.23 -16.04
N GLY A 146 -17.29 -3.81 -15.23
CA GLY A 146 -18.41 -3.07 -14.65
C GLY A 146 -17.96 -1.80 -13.90
N GLY A 147 -18.50 -0.64 -14.27
CA GLY A 147 -18.15 0.68 -13.71
C GLY A 147 -16.94 1.37 -14.34
N PHE A 148 -16.34 0.78 -15.39
CA PHE A 148 -15.17 1.35 -16.07
C PHE A 148 -15.41 2.75 -16.65
N PRO A 149 -16.56 3.07 -17.27
CA PRO A 149 -16.79 4.41 -17.82
C PRO A 149 -16.74 5.52 -16.77
N GLU A 150 -17.40 5.32 -15.63
CA GLU A 150 -17.42 6.30 -14.55
C GLU A 150 -16.05 6.44 -13.88
N ALA A 151 -15.32 5.34 -13.74
CA ALA A 151 -13.95 5.33 -13.24
C ALA A 151 -12.97 6.03 -14.18
N TYR A 152 -13.12 5.84 -15.49
CA TYR A 152 -12.32 6.51 -16.51
C TYR A 152 -12.53 8.03 -16.50
N GLU A 153 -13.78 8.50 -16.30
CA GLU A 153 -14.05 9.92 -16.12
C GLU A 153 -13.38 10.48 -14.86
N SER A 154 -13.38 9.73 -13.76
CA SER A 154 -12.68 10.11 -12.53
C SER A 154 -11.16 10.17 -12.70
N LEU A 155 -10.57 9.17 -13.36
CA LEU A 155 -9.16 9.14 -13.73
C LEU A 155 -8.76 10.39 -14.52
N ARG A 156 -9.54 10.78 -15.54
CA ARG A 156 -9.30 12.00 -16.31
C ARG A 156 -9.34 13.27 -15.46
N ARG A 157 -10.23 13.34 -14.46
CA ARG A 157 -10.26 14.47 -13.50
C ARG A 157 -9.02 14.46 -12.61
N CYS A 158 -8.59 13.30 -12.16
CA CYS A 158 -7.38 13.13 -11.36
C CYS A 158 -6.15 13.66 -12.11
N ASP A 159 -5.98 13.25 -13.37
CA ASP A 159 -4.87 13.68 -14.24
C ASP A 159 -4.90 15.19 -14.56
N SER A 160 -6.08 15.79 -14.63
CA SER A 160 -6.25 17.21 -15.00
C SER A 160 -6.17 18.17 -13.81
N ALA A 161 -6.25 17.69 -12.56
CA ALA A 161 -6.27 18.53 -11.38
C ALA A 161 -4.84 18.89 -10.92
N PRO A 162 -4.52 20.18 -10.70
CA PRO A 162 -3.19 20.61 -10.28
C PRO A 162 -2.84 20.06 -8.89
N ALA A 163 -1.60 19.58 -8.73
CA ALA A 163 -1.04 19.24 -7.42
C ALA A 163 -0.98 20.50 -6.56
N GLN A 164 -1.74 20.55 -5.46
CA GLN A 164 -1.87 21.77 -4.65
C GLN A 164 -0.55 22.07 -3.90
N THR A 165 0.12 23.15 -4.31
CA THR A 165 1.30 23.73 -3.63
C THR A 165 0.90 24.48 -2.36
N ALA A 166 1.59 24.17 -1.26
CA ALA A 166 1.45 24.80 0.05
C ALA A 166 1.88 26.28 0.07
N ALA A 167 1.11 27.14 0.76
CA ALA A 167 1.55 28.48 1.14
C ALA A 167 0.93 28.97 2.48
N ALA A 168 1.85 29.22 3.43
CA ALA A 168 1.91 30.26 4.48
C ALA A 168 0.86 30.40 5.61
N ALA A 169 1.33 30.27 6.87
CA ALA A 169 1.47 31.35 7.89
C ALA A 169 1.81 30.72 9.27
N ALA A 170 3.05 30.82 9.80
CA ALA A 170 3.59 31.92 10.65
C ALA A 170 2.95 31.96 12.07
N ALA A 171 3.63 32.08 13.22
CA ALA A 171 5.01 32.35 13.61
C ALA A 171 5.25 31.96 15.09
N ALA A 172 6.50 31.69 15.49
CA ALA A 172 6.94 31.47 16.89
C ALA A 172 7.33 32.80 17.59
N PRO A 173 7.45 32.88 18.95
CA PRO A 173 8.75 32.68 19.65
C PRO A 173 8.62 32.21 21.15
N PRO A 174 9.68 32.21 22.00
CA PRO A 174 10.97 31.52 21.93
C PRO A 174 11.21 30.55 23.13
N ALA A 175 12.35 29.84 23.07
CA ALA A 175 12.76 28.71 23.90
C ALA A 175 13.09 28.99 25.40
N ALA A 176 12.91 27.97 26.25
CA ALA A 176 13.68 27.77 27.49
C ALA A 176 13.77 26.26 27.85
N ALA A 177 14.97 25.87 28.32
CA ALA A 177 15.41 24.55 28.80
C ALA A 177 14.52 24.00 29.95
N VAL A 178 14.50 22.72 30.35
CA VAL A 178 15.59 21.77 30.64
C VAL A 178 15.00 20.35 30.74
N ALA A 179 15.84 19.34 30.57
CA ALA A 179 15.54 17.91 30.66
C ALA A 179 14.99 17.44 32.01
N ALA A 180 14.03 16.52 31.98
CA ALA A 180 13.84 15.46 32.97
C ALA A 180 12.94 14.36 32.37
N ALA A 181 13.32 13.10 32.61
CA ALA A 181 12.59 11.92 32.21
C ALA A 181 11.09 12.08 32.49
N SER A 182 10.30 12.13 31.44
CA SER A 182 8.85 12.09 31.51
C SER A 182 8.44 10.99 30.56
N SER A 183 7.68 10.04 31.08
CA SER A 183 6.62 9.43 30.30
C SER A 183 5.73 10.57 29.82
N THR A 184 6.14 11.27 28.77
CA THR A 184 5.26 12.13 28.02
C THR A 184 4.22 11.17 27.47
N ASP A 185 3.03 11.22 28.08
CA ASP A 185 1.81 11.13 27.30
C ASP A 185 2.07 12.00 26.07
N SER A 186 2.49 11.36 24.97
CA SER A 186 2.60 12.05 23.70
C SER A 186 1.20 12.60 23.48
N ALA A 187 1.12 13.89 23.17
CA ALA A 187 -0.17 14.54 22.99
C ALA A 187 -1.02 13.77 21.96
N HIS A 188 -0.36 13.05 21.06
CA HIS A 188 -0.95 12.31 19.97
C HIS A 188 -0.78 10.79 20.04
N ILE A 189 0.24 10.21 20.68
CA ILE A 189 0.46 8.75 20.69
C ILE A 189 -0.06 8.16 22.01
N GLU A 190 -1.16 7.42 21.93
CA GLU A 190 -1.77 6.75 23.08
C GLU A 190 -1.05 5.46 23.44
N LYS A 191 -0.55 4.75 22.42
CA LYS A 191 0.07 3.44 22.60
C LYS A 191 1.03 3.15 21.46
N ALA A 192 2.12 2.49 21.77
CA ALA A 192 3.09 2.02 20.78
C ALA A 192 3.55 0.62 21.17
N MET A 193 3.62 -0.29 20.20
CA MET A 193 4.04 -1.68 20.43
C MET A 193 4.79 -2.21 19.21
N THR A 194 5.84 -3.00 19.43
CA THR A 194 6.58 -3.68 18.37
C THR A 194 6.19 -5.14 18.23
N PHE A 195 6.19 -5.67 17.01
CA PHE A 195 5.72 -7.02 16.67
C PHE A 195 6.67 -7.71 15.67
N PRO A 196 6.81 -9.05 15.72
CA PRO A 196 7.73 -9.82 14.86
C PRO A 196 7.17 -10.12 13.46
N GLY A 197 6.33 -9.22 12.92
CA GLY A 197 5.66 -9.39 11.63
C GLY A 197 4.23 -8.85 11.64
N GLU A 198 3.51 -9.11 10.55
CA GLU A 198 2.09 -8.81 10.41
C GLU A 198 1.22 -9.94 11.01
N GLY A 199 -0.06 -9.65 11.26
CA GLY A 199 -1.03 -10.65 11.72
C GLY A 199 -1.13 -10.76 13.24
N ASN A 200 -1.79 -11.82 13.72
CA ASN A 200 -2.12 -11.99 15.13
C ASN A 200 -0.95 -12.58 15.95
N VAL A 201 0.13 -11.82 16.06
CA VAL A 201 1.30 -12.13 16.89
C VAL A 201 1.36 -11.21 18.12
N PRO A 202 1.79 -11.70 19.29
CA PRO A 202 1.90 -10.85 20.47
C PRO A 202 3.02 -9.81 20.32
N PRO A 203 2.91 -8.63 20.97
CA PRO A 203 3.96 -7.63 20.93
C PRO A 203 5.22 -8.14 21.66
N GLN A 204 6.39 -7.75 21.17
CA GLN A 204 7.70 -8.16 21.67
C GLN A 204 8.66 -6.98 21.68
N THR A 205 9.63 -7.02 22.59
CA THR A 205 10.76 -6.07 22.67
C THR A 205 12.12 -6.75 22.50
N ALA A 206 12.12 -8.06 22.23
CA ALA A 206 13.28 -8.86 21.93
C ALA A 206 12.99 -9.71 20.69
N PHE A 207 13.85 -9.62 19.68
CA PHE A 207 13.69 -10.25 18.38
C PHE A 207 14.91 -11.11 18.02
N ALA A 208 14.71 -12.10 17.16
CA ALA A 208 15.80 -12.93 16.65
C ALA A 208 16.46 -12.27 15.44
N ARG A 209 17.73 -12.59 15.16
CA ARG A 209 18.43 -12.12 13.94
C ARG A 209 17.71 -12.48 12.64
N THR A 210 16.92 -13.54 12.67
CA THR A 210 16.17 -14.09 11.55
C THR A 210 14.73 -13.58 11.48
N THR A 211 14.26 -12.77 12.44
CA THR A 211 12.91 -12.21 12.42
C THR A 211 12.68 -11.51 11.07
N PRO A 212 11.70 -11.89 10.27
CA PRO A 212 11.60 -11.44 8.88
C PRO A 212 11.25 -9.95 8.76
N LYS A 213 10.50 -9.43 9.73
CA LYS A 213 10.03 -8.05 9.77
C LYS A 213 9.77 -7.63 11.21
N ILE A 214 10.10 -6.38 11.56
CA ILE A 214 9.73 -5.77 12.84
C ILE A 214 8.76 -4.64 12.52
N LEU A 215 7.54 -4.75 13.03
CA LEU A 215 6.47 -3.76 12.89
C LEU A 215 6.37 -2.95 14.18
N LEU A 216 6.24 -1.63 14.09
CA LEU A 216 5.76 -0.74 15.13
C LEU A 216 4.29 -0.41 14.84
N ALA A 217 3.36 -0.79 15.71
CA ALA A 217 1.98 -0.31 15.67
C ALA A 217 1.79 0.80 16.71
N LEU A 218 1.08 1.86 16.31
CA LEU A 218 0.84 3.08 17.05
C LEU A 218 -0.66 3.32 17.12
N ALA A 219 -1.21 3.47 18.33
CA ALA A 219 -2.51 4.10 18.52
C ALA A 219 -2.30 5.60 18.72
N VAL A 220 -3.05 6.41 17.99
CA VAL A 220 -2.95 7.86 17.91
C VAL A 220 -4.30 8.51 18.20
N ARG A 221 -4.28 9.62 18.94
CA ARG A 221 -5.46 10.41 19.32
C ARG A 221 -5.38 11.82 18.78
N ALA A 222 -6.55 12.46 18.75
CA ALA A 222 -6.70 13.88 18.42
C ALA A 222 -6.06 14.24 17.06
N VAL A 223 -6.08 13.28 16.12
CA VAL A 223 -5.55 13.43 14.77
C VAL A 223 -6.46 14.34 13.95
N LYS A 224 -5.88 15.36 13.35
CA LYS A 224 -6.56 16.25 12.40
C LYS A 224 -6.11 15.92 10.98
N SER A 225 -6.97 16.24 10.03
CA SER A 225 -6.61 16.11 8.62
C SER A 225 -5.36 16.95 8.31
N GLY A 226 -4.34 16.33 7.75
CA GLY A 226 -3.04 16.94 7.46
C GLY A 226 -1.96 16.71 8.53
N ASP A 227 -2.32 16.12 9.67
CA ASP A 227 -1.33 15.66 10.64
C ASP A 227 -0.49 14.51 10.08
N SER A 228 0.71 14.31 10.61
CA SER A 228 1.64 13.26 10.20
C SER A 228 2.51 12.86 11.38
N LEU A 229 2.81 11.57 11.52
CA LEU A 229 3.92 11.14 12.37
C LEU A 229 5.16 10.96 11.52
N THR A 230 6.34 11.12 12.08
CA THR A 230 7.58 10.66 11.48
C THR A 230 8.16 9.60 12.39
N THR A 231 8.34 8.40 11.85
CA THR A 231 9.02 7.30 12.54
C THR A 231 10.45 7.22 12.04
N ALA A 232 11.42 7.21 12.94
CA ALA A 232 12.83 7.05 12.65
C ALA A 232 13.36 5.81 13.37
N TRP A 233 13.69 4.78 12.60
CA TRP A 233 14.30 3.55 13.09
C TRP A 233 15.80 3.74 13.23
N ILE A 234 16.34 3.45 14.40
CA ILE A 234 17.71 3.79 14.77
C ILE A 234 18.39 2.56 15.37
N ALA A 235 19.57 2.23 14.85
CA ALA A 235 20.52 1.35 15.50
C ALA A 235 21.20 2.16 16.62
N GLU A 236 20.74 1.99 17.85
CA GLU A 236 21.25 2.77 18.99
C GLU A 236 22.66 2.30 19.36
N LYS A 237 22.82 0.98 19.49
CA LYS A 237 24.11 0.33 19.74
C LYS A 237 24.06 -1.11 19.25
N THR A 238 24.60 -1.36 18.07
CA THR A 238 24.57 -2.69 17.44
C THR A 238 25.94 -3.06 16.89
N ASP A 239 26.14 -4.35 16.65
CA ASP A 239 27.41 -4.85 16.15
C ASP A 239 27.64 -4.41 14.69
N GLY A 240 28.78 -3.76 14.42
CA GLY A 240 29.19 -3.40 13.06
C GLY A 240 28.46 -2.19 12.44
N VAL A 241 27.58 -1.51 13.17
CA VAL A 241 26.91 -0.28 12.74
C VAL A 241 27.32 0.88 13.66
N PRO A 242 27.55 2.11 13.14
CA PRO A 242 27.81 3.27 14.00
C PRO A 242 26.70 3.48 15.04
N PRO A 243 27.03 3.96 16.26
CA PRO A 243 26.03 4.23 17.29
C PRO A 243 25.08 5.35 16.85
N ASN A 244 23.80 5.23 17.23
CA ASN A 244 22.72 6.13 16.82
C ASN A 244 22.57 6.31 15.30
N PHE A 245 22.88 5.27 14.51
CA PHE A 245 22.70 5.32 13.07
C PHE A 245 21.20 5.20 12.70
N THR A 246 20.67 6.21 12.00
CA THR A 246 19.32 6.14 11.45
C THR A 246 19.28 5.15 10.29
N ILE A 247 18.61 4.04 10.49
CA ILE A 247 18.42 2.97 9.51
C ILE A 247 17.41 3.42 8.46
N SER A 248 16.31 4.02 8.91
CA SER A 248 15.23 4.51 8.05
C SER A 248 14.45 5.60 8.78
N SER A 249 13.91 6.55 8.03
CA SER A 249 12.94 7.52 8.53
C SER A 249 11.79 7.65 7.56
N VAL A 250 10.57 7.57 8.07
CA VAL A 250 9.33 7.53 7.29
C VAL A 250 8.33 8.48 7.90
N GLN A 251 7.84 9.42 7.10
CA GLN A 251 6.69 10.24 7.46
C GLN A 251 5.40 9.50 7.10
N ILE A 252 4.55 9.33 8.10
CA ILE A 252 3.26 8.64 8.08
C ILE A 252 2.19 9.73 8.20
N PRO A 253 1.55 10.15 7.10
CA PRO A 253 0.40 11.05 7.20
C PRO A 253 -0.68 10.38 8.06
N LEU A 254 -1.11 11.06 9.11
CA LEU A 254 -2.17 10.60 9.99
C LEU A 254 -3.52 10.95 9.34
N GLY A 255 -4.23 9.92 8.90
CA GLY A 255 -5.59 10.03 8.37
C GLY A 255 -6.65 9.94 9.47
N ALA A 256 -7.89 9.58 9.10
CA ALA A 256 -8.98 9.42 10.07
C ALA A 256 -8.85 8.18 10.99
N SER A 257 -7.79 7.37 10.82
CA SER A 257 -7.56 6.17 11.64
C SER A 257 -6.81 6.53 12.92
N PRO A 258 -7.30 6.11 14.11
CA PRO A 258 -6.57 6.25 15.36
C PRO A 258 -5.48 5.19 15.51
N THR A 259 -5.19 4.39 14.49
CA THR A 259 -4.11 3.40 14.51
C THR A 259 -3.30 3.49 13.24
N VAL A 260 -1.98 3.60 13.36
CA VAL A 260 -1.01 3.65 12.26
C VAL A 260 0.17 2.74 12.56
N SER A 261 0.96 2.38 11.55
CA SER A 261 2.11 1.51 11.75
C SER A 261 3.30 1.91 10.88
N SER A 262 4.49 1.47 11.31
CA SER A 262 5.75 1.57 10.58
C SER A 262 6.45 0.22 10.67
N SER A 263 7.37 -0.09 9.77
CA SER A 263 8.10 -1.36 9.88
C SER A 263 9.45 -1.32 9.20
N LEU A 264 10.30 -2.28 9.56
CA LEU A 264 11.50 -2.62 8.83
C LEU A 264 11.54 -4.11 8.49
N SER A 265 11.95 -4.42 7.27
CA SER A 265 12.23 -5.78 6.82
C SER A 265 13.65 -6.19 7.20
N LYS A 266 13.86 -7.49 7.41
CA LYS A 266 15.17 -8.06 7.72
C LYS A 266 16.19 -7.73 6.63
N PRO A 267 17.37 -7.18 6.98
CA PRO A 267 18.49 -7.07 6.04
C PRO A 267 18.93 -8.44 5.50
N ASP A 268 19.63 -8.46 4.37
CA ASP A 268 20.09 -9.71 3.75
C ASP A 268 20.95 -10.55 4.71
N ALA A 269 21.89 -9.89 5.40
CA ALA A 269 22.78 -10.50 6.41
C ALA A 269 22.10 -10.81 7.76
N GLY A 270 20.78 -10.60 7.86
CA GLY A 270 20.04 -10.64 9.12
C GLY A 270 20.19 -9.36 9.93
N TRP A 271 19.44 -9.25 11.03
CA TRP A 271 19.56 -8.12 11.93
C TRP A 271 20.91 -8.17 12.68
N PRO A 272 21.68 -7.08 12.73
CA PRO A 272 22.79 -6.96 13.66
C PRO A 272 22.33 -7.12 15.11
N PRO A 273 22.96 -7.95 15.94
CA PRO A 273 22.63 -8.00 17.36
C PRO A 273 22.85 -6.65 18.03
N GLY A 274 22.01 -6.32 19.01
CA GLY A 274 22.16 -5.09 19.79
C GLY A 274 20.86 -4.36 20.11
N GLN A 275 21.00 -3.10 20.46
CA GLN A 275 19.93 -2.22 20.91
C GLN A 275 19.47 -1.30 19.79
N TYR A 276 18.15 -1.19 19.66
CA TYR A 276 17.47 -0.41 18.66
C TYR A 276 16.41 0.47 19.31
N ARG A 277 16.04 1.55 18.62
CA ARG A 277 14.82 2.28 18.94
C ARG A 277 14.11 2.79 17.70
N VAL A 278 12.83 3.07 17.86
CA VAL A 278 12.03 3.82 16.90
C VAL A 278 11.57 5.10 17.57
N ASP A 279 12.07 6.22 17.06
CA ASP A 279 11.66 7.54 17.50
C ASP A 279 10.47 7.99 16.65
N VAL A 280 9.46 8.56 17.28
CA VAL A 280 8.22 9.01 16.64
C VAL A 280 8.01 10.47 16.97
N SER A 281 7.98 11.33 15.96
CA SER A 281 7.60 12.74 16.10
C SER A 281 6.29 13.02 15.38
N HIS A 282 5.62 14.12 15.70
CA HIS A 282 4.41 14.57 15.01
C HIS A 282 4.69 15.86 14.23
N ASN A 283 4.24 15.93 12.98
CA ASN A 283 4.38 17.05 12.05
C ASN A 283 5.80 17.61 11.92
N GLY A 284 6.80 16.73 11.94
CA GLY A 284 8.22 17.12 11.89
C GLY A 284 8.72 17.85 13.15
N GLY A 285 7.93 17.84 14.23
CA GLY A 285 8.28 18.37 15.54
C GLY A 285 9.28 17.50 16.31
N PRO A 286 9.49 17.76 17.61
CA PRO A 286 10.37 16.94 18.44
C PRO A 286 9.85 15.50 18.53
N VAL A 287 10.74 14.56 18.87
CA VAL A 287 10.36 13.18 19.17
C VAL A 287 9.39 13.19 20.35
N GLU A 288 8.17 12.74 20.12
CA GLU A 288 7.12 12.63 21.12
C GLU A 288 7.14 11.27 21.82
N PHE A 289 7.60 10.22 21.13
CA PHE A 289 7.66 8.87 21.67
C PHE A 289 8.88 8.11 21.15
N SER A 290 9.46 7.23 21.98
CA SER A 290 10.54 6.33 21.59
C SER A 290 10.25 4.89 22.02
N GLN A 291 10.07 3.98 21.07
CA GLN A 291 9.95 2.55 21.36
C GLN A 291 11.32 1.88 21.26
N ARG A 292 11.83 1.31 22.36
CA ARG A 292 13.08 0.54 22.36
C ARG A 292 12.82 -0.95 22.20
N PHE A 293 13.74 -1.63 21.52
CA PHE A 293 13.77 -3.09 21.41
C PHE A 293 15.20 -3.60 21.23
N THR A 294 15.37 -4.91 21.33
CA THR A 294 16.65 -5.59 21.18
C THR A 294 16.58 -6.68 20.12
N VAL A 295 17.69 -6.90 19.43
CA VAL A 295 17.91 -8.09 18.61
C VAL A 295 18.92 -8.97 19.32
N GLN A 296 18.53 -10.19 19.63
CA GLN A 296 19.37 -11.20 20.27
C GLN A 296 20.25 -11.91 19.23
N PRO A 297 21.43 -12.42 19.63
CA PRO A 297 22.31 -13.22 18.78
C PRO A 297 21.64 -14.43 18.14
#